data_AF-A0A022Q0I7-F1
#
_entry.id   AF-A0A022Q0I7-F1
#
_cell.length_a   1.000
_cell.length_b   1.000
_cell.length_c   1.000
_cell.angle_alpha   90.00
_cell.angle_beta   90.00
_cell.angle_gamma   90.00
#
_symmetry.space_group_name_H-M   'P 1'
#
loop_
_entity.id
_entity.type
_entity.pdbx_description
1 polymer ?
#
loop_
_entity_poly.entity_id
_entity_poly.type
_entity_poly.pdbx_seq_one_letter_code
_entity_poly.pdbx_strand_id
1 'polypeptide(L)'
;DLSANERELGDVLSKDLDVLHNMKDMIKSCFESGGTPGVIAPPSGSLPRGVMSRKSETKVFTTEIGSLRERLYNHSNLLREETSRLSEVVMNVHRENTSQKELYESMKRDVKKFEMIEKEKESELHILQENISLLYEACTSAISEIENWKSRVDGNALASRAPERNLKVETHTKGRNAFTDTRVFNEEGIRSMSDKLLLVVRDFISMQSEVMEVGQRDMKSTIMNLQKEVHEKDIQRERVCMELVNQIKEAENNAKSYLHDLQQAKVQLRDSQRQLDAMADERKVLEQEMKELQDQQTNSTDLQQKVNSLTDALASKVQETEALMQALDEEESEMEQLTKKIEGLENELQQKNKDLENIEVSRAKALKKLSITVSKFDELHYFSESLLSEVEKLQSQLQERDGEISFLRQEVTRCTNDALAATQMSKKRSSDELLDLLSWLDSLISRYYRQRILGLIPEFENLRVVTQNSDMLLQEERSKVEELAKKEQYLKNSLREKESQLLILQGAGESAKSTSEIVEVEQMTNTWAPPGNVAPQVRSLRKTNNDQVAIAIDVDHSSDRLEDDDDKAHGFKSLTTSKIVPRFTRPVSDMVDGLWVSCDRALMRQPALRLGVIIYWAVLHAMLAIFVV
;
A
#
# COMPACT_ATOMS: atom_id res chain seq x y z
N ASP A 1 -167.46 -12.98 -78.11
CA ASP A 1 -168.90 -12.96 -77.77
C ASP A 1 -169.72 -13.75 -78.79
N LEU A 2 -169.79 -15.08 -78.64
CA LEU A 2 -170.57 -15.96 -79.52
C LEU A 2 -172.10 -15.79 -79.33
N SER A 3 -172.52 -15.53 -78.09
CA SER A 3 -173.93 -15.41 -77.66
C SER A 3 -174.64 -14.11 -78.08
N ALA A 4 -174.00 -13.29 -78.92
CA ALA A 4 -174.58 -12.11 -79.55
C ALA A 4 -175.13 -12.47 -80.95
N ASN A 5 -174.27 -12.97 -81.85
CA ASN A 5 -174.68 -13.37 -83.22
C ASN A 5 -175.72 -14.49 -83.20
N GLU A 6 -175.59 -15.45 -82.29
CA GLU A 6 -176.57 -16.53 -82.11
C GLU A 6 -177.96 -16.01 -81.70
N ARG A 7 -178.01 -14.83 -81.05
CA ARG A 7 -179.23 -14.18 -80.59
C ARG A 7 -179.91 -13.36 -81.69
N GLU A 8 -179.15 -12.60 -82.49
CA GLU A 8 -179.71 -11.90 -83.65
C GLU A 8 -180.21 -12.86 -84.73
N LEU A 9 -179.45 -13.92 -85.05
CA LEU A 9 -179.84 -14.87 -86.08
C LEU A 9 -181.14 -15.62 -85.72
N GLY A 10 -181.33 -15.92 -84.42
CA GLY A 10 -182.58 -16.48 -83.90
C GLY A 10 -183.77 -15.51 -83.96
N ASP A 11 -183.56 -14.24 -83.62
CA ASP A 11 -184.61 -13.20 -83.64
C ASP A 11 -185.09 -12.87 -85.06
N VAL A 12 -184.18 -12.83 -86.04
CA VAL A 12 -184.53 -12.69 -87.48
C VAL A 12 -185.35 -13.89 -87.96
N LEU A 13 -184.87 -15.12 -87.71
CA LEU A 13 -185.58 -16.33 -88.15
C LEU A 13 -186.95 -16.51 -87.47
N SER A 14 -187.12 -16.05 -86.23
CA SER A 14 -188.42 -16.06 -85.56
C SER A 14 -189.42 -15.11 -86.23
N LYS A 15 -188.98 -13.92 -86.65
CA LYS A 15 -189.84 -12.92 -87.30
C LYS A 15 -190.33 -13.37 -88.68
N ASP A 16 -189.45 -13.95 -89.49
CA ASP A 16 -189.85 -14.50 -90.80
C ASP A 16 -190.83 -15.69 -90.66
N LEU A 17 -190.70 -16.50 -89.60
CA LEU A 17 -191.61 -17.62 -89.33
C LEU A 17 -193.01 -17.16 -88.89
N ASP A 18 -193.10 -16.06 -88.13
CA ASP A 18 -194.36 -15.41 -87.76
C ASP A 18 -195.05 -14.75 -88.96
N VAL A 19 -194.29 -14.10 -89.86
CA VAL A 19 -194.84 -13.55 -91.11
C VAL A 19 -195.43 -14.67 -91.97
N LEU A 20 -194.74 -15.81 -92.11
CA LEU A 20 -195.24 -16.97 -92.84
C LEU A 20 -196.48 -17.60 -92.18
N HIS A 21 -196.59 -17.61 -90.85
CA HIS A 21 -197.80 -18.07 -90.15
C HIS A 21 -198.99 -17.13 -90.38
N ASN A 22 -198.81 -15.82 -90.22
CA ASN A 22 -199.86 -14.83 -90.49
C ASN A 22 -200.35 -14.92 -91.94
N MET A 23 -199.45 -15.11 -92.92
CA MET A 23 -199.82 -15.25 -94.33
C MET A 23 -200.60 -16.55 -94.62
N LYS A 24 -200.21 -17.66 -93.99
CA LYS A 24 -200.91 -18.96 -94.05
C LYS A 24 -202.31 -18.88 -93.43
N ASP A 25 -202.46 -18.25 -92.27
CA ASP A 25 -203.74 -18.18 -91.57
C ASP A 25 -204.69 -17.16 -92.23
N MET A 26 -204.16 -16.09 -92.82
CA MET A 26 -204.91 -15.20 -93.71
C MET A 26 -205.48 -15.96 -94.92
N ILE A 27 -204.65 -16.74 -95.62
CA ILE A 27 -205.10 -17.58 -96.75
C ILE A 27 -206.15 -18.60 -96.28
N LYS A 28 -205.97 -19.23 -95.11
CA LYS A 28 -206.94 -20.18 -94.54
C LYS A 28 -208.31 -19.52 -94.29
N SER A 29 -208.32 -18.30 -93.75
CA SER A 29 -209.55 -17.55 -93.50
C SER A 29 -210.39 -17.30 -94.76
N CYS A 30 -209.74 -17.13 -95.92
CA CYS A 30 -210.42 -16.92 -97.20
C CYS A 30 -211.09 -18.17 -97.79
N PHE A 31 -210.82 -19.37 -97.25
CA PHE A 31 -211.35 -20.64 -97.77
C PHE A 31 -212.34 -21.38 -96.84
N GLU A 32 -212.38 -21.06 -95.53
CA GLU A 32 -213.11 -21.89 -94.54
C GLU A 32 -214.48 -21.38 -94.09
N SER A 33 -215.00 -20.24 -94.56
CA SER A 33 -216.35 -19.78 -94.19
C SER A 33 -217.16 -19.18 -95.34
N GLY A 34 -218.32 -19.78 -95.61
CA GLY A 34 -219.33 -19.29 -96.55
C GLY A 34 -220.73 -19.54 -96.00
N GLY A 35 -221.31 -18.53 -95.34
CA GLY A 35 -222.66 -18.57 -94.76
C GLY A 35 -223.18 -17.17 -94.46
N THR A 36 -224.47 -16.94 -94.73
CA THR A 36 -225.20 -15.67 -94.57
C THR A 36 -226.22 -15.77 -93.41
N PRO A 37 -226.93 -14.69 -92.97
CA PRO A 37 -227.00 -13.33 -93.50
C PRO A 37 -226.82 -12.16 -92.49
N GLY A 38 -226.50 -10.96 -92.98
CA GLY A 38 -226.50 -9.73 -92.17
C GLY A 38 -226.17 -8.44 -92.94
N VAL A 39 -227.14 -7.52 -93.00
CA VAL A 39 -227.12 -6.13 -93.54
C VAL A 39 -225.86 -5.36 -93.05
N ILE A 40 -225.09 -4.58 -93.85
CA ILE A 40 -225.38 -3.27 -94.49
C ILE A 40 -224.36 -2.97 -95.64
N ALA A 41 -224.73 -2.12 -96.61
CA ALA A 41 -223.90 -1.57 -97.72
C ALA A 41 -223.94 0.00 -97.69
N PRO A 42 -223.48 0.82 -98.68
CA PRO A 42 -222.76 0.62 -99.95
C PRO A 42 -221.55 1.62 -100.04
N PRO A 43 -221.20 2.32 -101.17
CA PRO A 43 -221.21 2.07 -102.63
C PRO A 43 -219.76 2.10 -103.23
N SER A 44 -219.41 2.03 -104.53
CA SER A 44 -220.05 1.97 -105.88
C SER A 44 -219.17 1.06 -106.77
N GLY A 45 -219.66 0.28 -107.75
CA GLY A 45 -219.94 0.69 -109.14
C GLY A 45 -218.70 0.50 -110.07
N SER A 46 -218.73 -0.13 -111.25
CA SER A 46 -219.83 -0.41 -112.21
C SER A 46 -219.68 -1.77 -112.99
N LEU A 47 -220.41 -1.93 -114.11
CA LEU A 47 -220.68 -3.15 -114.91
C LEU A 47 -219.90 -3.14 -116.26
N PRO A 48 -219.76 -4.24 -117.08
CA PRO A 48 -220.80 -5.27 -117.34
C PRO A 48 -220.41 -6.75 -117.63
N ARG A 49 -221.43 -7.61 -117.46
CA ARG A 49 -221.74 -8.92 -118.12
C ARG A 49 -220.72 -9.52 -119.13
N GLY A 50 -220.13 -10.67 -118.78
CA GLY A 50 -219.48 -11.61 -119.73
C GLY A 50 -219.08 -12.95 -119.07
N VAL A 51 -219.31 -14.08 -119.74
CA VAL A 51 -219.04 -15.44 -119.21
C VAL A 51 -217.56 -15.82 -119.35
N MET A 52 -216.90 -16.27 -118.27
CA MET A 52 -215.62 -17.01 -118.32
C MET A 52 -215.50 -18.09 -117.23
N SER A 53 -214.55 -19.02 -117.39
CA SER A 53 -214.49 -20.32 -116.70
C SER A 53 -213.49 -20.39 -115.54
N ARG A 54 -213.96 -20.85 -114.37
CA ARG A 54 -213.25 -20.80 -113.07
C ARG A 54 -212.37 -22.04 -112.75
N LYS A 55 -211.90 -22.78 -113.76
CA LYS A 55 -211.22 -24.09 -113.58
C LYS A 55 -209.73 -24.14 -113.96
N SER A 56 -209.17 -23.08 -114.55
CA SER A 56 -207.75 -23.00 -114.94
C SER A 56 -206.86 -22.45 -113.83
N GLU A 57 -207.28 -21.36 -113.19
CA GLU A 57 -206.49 -20.57 -112.23
C GLU A 57 -206.05 -21.37 -111.01
N THR A 58 -206.94 -22.21 -110.46
CA THR A 58 -206.67 -23.03 -109.27
C THR A 58 -205.51 -24.00 -109.45
N LYS A 59 -205.26 -24.47 -110.68
CA LYS A 59 -204.21 -25.44 -110.97
C LYS A 59 -202.83 -24.78 -111.05
N VAL A 60 -202.76 -23.55 -111.54
CA VAL A 60 -201.53 -22.74 -111.62
C VAL A 60 -201.05 -22.38 -110.21
N PHE A 61 -201.96 -21.89 -109.35
CA PHE A 61 -201.65 -21.56 -107.95
C PHE A 61 -201.07 -22.75 -107.18
N THR A 62 -201.60 -23.97 -107.36
CA THR A 62 -201.04 -25.16 -106.69
C THR A 62 -199.61 -25.51 -107.15
N THR A 63 -199.26 -25.26 -108.42
CA THR A 63 -197.88 -25.45 -108.91
C THR A 63 -196.92 -24.37 -108.44
N GLU A 64 -197.36 -23.11 -108.34
CA GLU A 64 -196.53 -22.02 -107.81
C GLU A 64 -196.28 -22.17 -106.30
N ILE A 65 -197.28 -22.57 -105.52
CA ILE A 65 -197.12 -22.88 -104.09
C ILE A 65 -196.17 -24.08 -103.90
N GLY A 66 -196.22 -25.08 -104.78
CA GLY A 66 -195.26 -26.19 -104.79
C GLY A 66 -193.81 -25.72 -105.00
N SER A 67 -193.59 -24.96 -106.07
CA SER A 67 -192.29 -24.37 -106.42
C SER A 67 -191.74 -23.44 -105.30
N LEU A 68 -192.61 -22.61 -104.71
CA LEU A 68 -192.23 -21.74 -103.60
C LEU A 68 -191.82 -22.54 -102.36
N ARG A 69 -192.57 -23.61 -102.02
CA ARG A 69 -192.25 -24.50 -100.89
C ARG A 69 -190.91 -25.23 -101.09
N GLU A 70 -190.63 -25.67 -102.31
CA GLU A 70 -189.35 -26.28 -102.68
C GLU A 70 -188.18 -25.29 -102.58
N ARG A 71 -188.36 -24.06 -103.08
CA ARG A 71 -187.37 -22.96 -102.89
C ARG A 71 -187.11 -22.65 -101.42
N LEU A 72 -188.15 -22.64 -100.59
CA LEU A 72 -188.04 -22.38 -99.15
C LEU A 72 -187.31 -23.52 -98.41
N TYR A 73 -187.60 -24.77 -98.75
CA TYR A 73 -186.89 -25.94 -98.20
C TYR A 73 -185.41 -25.92 -98.60
N ASN A 74 -185.11 -25.62 -99.86
CA ASN A 74 -183.74 -25.50 -100.35
C ASN A 74 -182.98 -24.34 -99.69
N HIS A 75 -183.62 -23.17 -99.47
CA HIS A 75 -183.02 -22.08 -98.67
C HIS A 75 -182.79 -22.49 -97.21
N SER A 76 -183.72 -23.20 -96.56
CA SER A 76 -183.55 -23.67 -95.19
C SER A 76 -182.37 -24.65 -95.04
N ASN A 77 -182.14 -25.50 -96.04
CA ASN A 77 -180.99 -26.41 -96.05
C ASN A 77 -179.67 -25.65 -96.30
N LEU A 78 -179.64 -24.76 -97.28
CA LEU A 78 -178.45 -23.97 -97.63
C LEU A 78 -178.05 -23.02 -96.47
N LEU A 79 -179.01 -22.43 -95.77
CA LEU A 79 -178.76 -21.62 -94.58
C LEU A 79 -178.22 -22.46 -93.41
N ARG A 80 -178.72 -23.70 -93.23
CA ARG A 80 -178.24 -24.65 -92.21
C ARG A 80 -176.81 -25.12 -92.50
N GLU A 81 -176.50 -25.34 -93.78
CA GLU A 81 -175.17 -25.71 -94.26
C GLU A 81 -174.17 -24.56 -94.01
N GLU A 82 -174.49 -23.33 -94.42
CA GLU A 82 -173.64 -22.17 -94.14
C GLU A 82 -173.55 -21.81 -92.65
N THR A 83 -174.61 -22.04 -91.85
CA THR A 83 -174.53 -21.90 -90.38
C THR A 83 -173.57 -22.92 -89.76
N SER A 84 -173.57 -24.15 -90.26
CA SER A 84 -172.64 -25.20 -89.83
C SER A 84 -171.20 -24.85 -90.22
N ARG A 85 -171.00 -24.35 -91.45
CA ARG A 85 -169.71 -23.91 -91.99
C ARG A 85 -169.15 -22.70 -91.23
N LEU A 86 -170.02 -21.74 -90.87
CA LEU A 86 -169.67 -20.60 -90.02
C LEU A 86 -169.27 -21.04 -88.61
N SER A 87 -170.00 -22.00 -88.02
CA SER A 87 -169.65 -22.58 -86.71
C SER A 87 -168.28 -23.26 -86.72
N GLU A 88 -167.98 -24.04 -87.76
CA GLU A 88 -166.66 -24.65 -87.96
C GLU A 88 -165.55 -23.60 -88.10
N VAL A 89 -165.77 -22.55 -88.91
CA VAL A 89 -164.82 -21.44 -89.06
C VAL A 89 -164.57 -20.73 -87.71
N VAL A 90 -165.61 -20.42 -86.94
CA VAL A 90 -165.45 -19.74 -85.64
C VAL A 90 -164.75 -20.65 -84.62
N MET A 91 -165.02 -21.96 -84.61
CA MET A 91 -164.32 -22.92 -83.76
C MET A 91 -162.84 -23.07 -84.14
N ASN A 92 -162.51 -23.04 -85.44
CA ASN A 92 -161.13 -23.07 -85.90
C ASN A 92 -160.39 -21.76 -85.55
N VAL A 93 -161.01 -20.59 -85.76
CA VAL A 93 -160.46 -19.27 -85.35
C VAL A 93 -160.27 -19.19 -83.84
N HIS A 94 -161.19 -19.72 -83.03
CA HIS A 94 -161.04 -19.73 -81.57
C HIS A 94 -159.88 -20.64 -81.11
N ARG A 95 -159.71 -21.80 -81.76
CA ARG A 95 -158.59 -22.72 -81.52
C ARG A 95 -157.25 -22.05 -81.88
N GLU A 96 -157.18 -21.40 -83.05
CA GLU A 96 -155.99 -20.72 -83.53
C GLU A 96 -155.62 -19.48 -82.68
N ASN A 97 -156.59 -18.66 -82.29
CA ASN A 97 -156.37 -17.54 -81.36
C ASN A 97 -155.88 -18.02 -79.98
N THR A 98 -156.31 -19.21 -79.54
CA THR A 98 -155.82 -19.82 -78.30
C THR A 98 -154.36 -20.28 -78.45
N SER A 99 -154.00 -20.96 -79.54
CA SER A 99 -152.61 -21.36 -79.78
C SER A 99 -151.68 -20.17 -80.01
N GLN A 100 -152.12 -19.08 -80.66
CA GLN A 100 -151.36 -17.83 -80.77
C GLN A 100 -151.08 -17.20 -79.39
N LYS A 101 -152.04 -17.25 -78.46
CA LYS A 101 -151.84 -16.77 -77.08
C LYS A 101 -150.84 -17.63 -76.30
N GLU A 102 -150.87 -18.95 -76.48
CA GLU A 102 -149.90 -19.87 -75.88
C GLU A 102 -148.49 -19.67 -76.45
N LEU A 103 -148.37 -19.48 -77.77
CA LEU A 103 -147.11 -19.11 -78.44
C LEU A 103 -146.56 -17.78 -77.92
N TYR A 104 -147.40 -16.76 -77.74
CA TYR A 104 -147.01 -15.46 -77.19
C TYR A 104 -146.47 -15.58 -75.74
N GLU A 105 -147.18 -16.28 -74.85
CA GLU A 105 -146.69 -16.51 -73.47
C GLU A 105 -145.52 -17.50 -73.40
N SER A 106 -145.25 -18.30 -74.45
CA SER A 106 -143.97 -19.02 -74.58
C SER A 106 -142.85 -18.07 -74.97
N MET A 107 -143.00 -17.32 -76.06
CA MET A 107 -142.00 -16.35 -76.53
C MET A 107 -141.63 -15.33 -75.44
N LYS A 108 -142.60 -14.87 -74.66
CA LYS A 108 -142.43 -13.96 -73.50
C LYS A 108 -141.68 -14.60 -72.33
N ARG A 109 -141.74 -15.92 -72.14
CA ARG A 109 -140.89 -16.65 -71.18
C ARG A 109 -139.46 -16.82 -71.73
N ASP A 110 -139.32 -17.07 -73.03
CA ASP A 110 -138.02 -17.25 -73.67
C ASP A 110 -137.23 -15.92 -73.78
N VAL A 111 -137.89 -14.80 -74.07
CA VAL A 111 -137.31 -13.44 -73.96
C VAL A 111 -136.72 -13.19 -72.56
N LYS A 112 -137.43 -13.58 -71.49
CA LYS A 112 -136.91 -13.46 -70.12
C LYS A 112 -135.71 -14.37 -69.84
N LYS A 113 -135.59 -15.52 -70.50
CA LYS A 113 -134.37 -16.36 -70.40
C LYS A 113 -133.20 -15.66 -71.08
N PHE A 114 -133.41 -15.12 -72.29
CA PHE A 114 -132.37 -14.38 -73.01
C PHE A 114 -131.91 -13.14 -72.23
N GLU A 115 -132.82 -12.38 -71.61
CA GLU A 115 -132.48 -11.22 -70.76
C GLU A 115 -131.64 -11.61 -69.52
N MET A 116 -131.84 -12.82 -68.96
CA MET A 116 -130.99 -13.33 -67.88
C MET A 116 -129.62 -13.77 -68.38
N ILE A 117 -129.55 -14.48 -69.51
CA ILE A 117 -128.30 -14.93 -70.15
C ILE A 117 -127.46 -13.72 -70.59
N GLU A 118 -128.09 -12.66 -71.11
CA GLU A 118 -127.44 -11.41 -71.49
C GLU A 118 -126.75 -10.76 -70.29
N LYS A 119 -127.44 -10.66 -69.15
CA LYS A 119 -126.87 -10.09 -67.90
C LYS A 119 -125.79 -10.96 -67.28
N GLU A 120 -125.93 -12.28 -67.36
CA GLU A 120 -124.88 -13.23 -66.97
C GLU A 120 -123.62 -13.01 -67.83
N LYS A 121 -123.76 -12.95 -69.16
CA LYS A 121 -122.65 -12.74 -70.09
C LYS A 121 -122.00 -11.37 -70.00
N GLU A 122 -122.77 -10.31 -69.73
CA GLU A 122 -122.22 -8.98 -69.46
C GLU A 122 -121.38 -8.98 -68.15
N SER A 123 -121.82 -9.74 -67.13
CA SER A 123 -121.04 -9.88 -65.89
C SER A 123 -119.75 -10.70 -66.08
N GLU A 124 -119.78 -11.77 -66.88
CA GLU A 124 -118.57 -12.51 -67.29
C GLU A 124 -117.60 -11.62 -68.09
N LEU A 125 -118.13 -10.82 -69.01
CA LEU A 125 -117.36 -9.90 -69.85
C LEU A 125 -116.68 -8.82 -69.01
N HIS A 126 -117.37 -8.26 -68.02
CA HIS A 126 -116.79 -7.28 -67.10
C HIS A 126 -115.66 -7.89 -66.25
N ILE A 127 -115.88 -9.08 -65.68
CA ILE A 127 -114.86 -9.83 -64.93
C ILE A 127 -113.65 -10.16 -65.82
N LEU A 128 -113.86 -10.49 -67.10
CA LEU A 128 -112.78 -10.72 -68.05
C LEU A 128 -111.97 -9.43 -68.34
N GLN A 129 -112.63 -8.28 -68.48
CA GLN A 129 -111.95 -6.99 -68.65
C GLN A 129 -111.14 -6.59 -67.42
N GLU A 130 -111.65 -6.84 -66.21
CA GLU A 130 -110.92 -6.61 -64.95
C GLU A 130 -109.66 -7.50 -64.86
N ASN A 131 -109.81 -8.80 -65.13
CA ASN A 131 -108.67 -9.74 -65.13
C ASN A 131 -107.60 -9.38 -66.17
N ILE A 132 -107.99 -8.96 -67.37
CA ILE A 132 -107.06 -8.47 -68.41
C ILE A 132 -106.34 -7.20 -67.92
N SER A 133 -107.05 -6.28 -67.26
CA SER A 133 -106.48 -5.06 -66.70
C SER A 133 -105.39 -5.35 -65.66
N LEU A 134 -105.68 -6.26 -64.71
CA LEU A 134 -104.75 -6.69 -63.67
C LEU A 134 -103.51 -7.38 -64.26
N LEU A 135 -103.68 -8.24 -65.26
CA LEU A 135 -102.56 -8.90 -65.96
C LEU A 135 -101.66 -7.87 -66.67
N TYR A 136 -102.24 -6.88 -67.35
CA TYR A 136 -101.49 -5.79 -67.98
C TYR A 136 -100.70 -4.96 -66.97
N GLU A 137 -101.29 -4.63 -65.82
CA GLU A 137 -100.61 -3.86 -64.76
C GLU A 137 -99.47 -4.67 -64.13
N ALA A 138 -99.67 -5.97 -63.90
CA ALA A 138 -98.63 -6.88 -63.43
C ALA A 138 -97.46 -6.99 -64.42
N CYS A 139 -97.73 -7.17 -65.72
CA CYS A 139 -96.70 -7.19 -66.76
C CYS A 139 -95.95 -5.85 -66.86
N THR A 140 -96.67 -4.72 -66.79
CA THR A 140 -96.07 -3.38 -66.81
C THR A 140 -95.14 -3.16 -65.61
N SER A 141 -95.59 -3.56 -64.43
CA SER A 141 -94.81 -3.48 -63.18
C SER A 141 -93.55 -4.34 -63.25
N ALA A 142 -93.69 -5.62 -63.65
CA ALA A 142 -92.57 -6.55 -63.78
C ALA A 142 -91.49 -6.05 -64.77
N ILE A 143 -91.91 -5.48 -65.92
CA ILE A 143 -90.98 -4.83 -66.85
C ILE A 143 -90.22 -3.70 -66.15
N SER A 144 -90.91 -2.82 -65.42
CA SER A 144 -90.30 -1.67 -64.75
C SER A 144 -89.33 -2.07 -63.62
N GLU A 145 -89.61 -3.17 -62.91
CA GLU A 145 -88.72 -3.71 -61.88
C GLU A 145 -87.43 -4.28 -62.50
N ILE A 146 -87.53 -4.99 -63.62
CA ILE A 146 -86.38 -5.54 -64.32
C ILE A 146 -85.54 -4.41 -64.95
N GLU A 147 -86.17 -3.41 -65.57
CA GLU A 147 -85.47 -2.21 -66.11
C GLU A 147 -84.76 -1.40 -65.00
N ASN A 148 -85.35 -1.32 -63.80
CA ASN A 148 -84.74 -0.69 -62.62
C ASN A 148 -83.64 -1.57 -61.98
N TRP A 149 -83.74 -2.90 -62.05
CA TRP A 149 -82.63 -3.76 -61.67
C TRP A 149 -81.44 -3.60 -62.62
N LYS A 150 -81.70 -3.52 -63.93
CA LYS A 150 -80.68 -3.26 -64.96
C LYS A 150 -79.88 -1.99 -64.68
N SER A 151 -80.55 -0.85 -64.51
CA SER A 151 -79.87 0.42 -64.22
C SER A 151 -79.07 0.43 -62.92
N ARG A 152 -79.52 -0.30 -61.89
CA ARG A 152 -78.79 -0.47 -60.62
C ARG A 152 -77.56 -1.38 -60.76
N VAL A 153 -77.60 -2.35 -61.65
CA VAL A 153 -76.45 -3.22 -61.94
C VAL A 153 -75.42 -2.49 -62.81
N ASP A 154 -75.85 -1.83 -63.89
CA ASP A 154 -74.97 -0.99 -64.74
C ASP A 154 -74.27 0.09 -63.90
N GLY A 155 -75.02 0.77 -63.02
CA GLY A 155 -74.46 1.76 -62.09
C GLY A 155 -73.46 1.18 -61.09
N ASN A 156 -73.68 -0.04 -60.60
CA ASN A 156 -72.76 -0.70 -59.67
C ASN A 156 -71.52 -1.29 -60.35
N ALA A 157 -71.63 -1.76 -61.60
CA ALA A 157 -70.50 -2.28 -62.39
C ALA A 157 -69.43 -1.21 -62.63
N LEU A 158 -69.84 0.05 -62.80
CA LEU A 158 -68.96 1.22 -62.90
C LEU A 158 -68.50 1.79 -61.54
N ALA A 159 -69.14 1.39 -60.43
CA ALA A 159 -68.88 1.93 -59.09
C ALA A 159 -67.95 1.04 -58.22
N SER A 160 -67.16 0.15 -58.83
CA SER A 160 -66.25 -0.78 -58.14
C SER A 160 -64.98 -0.13 -57.55
N ARG A 161 -65.08 1.09 -57.00
CA ARG A 161 -64.00 1.73 -56.23
C ARG A 161 -64.50 2.55 -55.04
N ALA A 162 -64.32 1.96 -53.85
CA ALA A 162 -64.60 2.48 -52.51
C ALA A 162 -66.09 2.67 -52.14
N PRO A 163 -66.56 2.11 -51.01
CA PRO A 163 -67.95 2.25 -50.55
C PRO A 163 -68.08 3.42 -49.57
N GLU A 164 -69.08 4.29 -49.74
CA GLU A 164 -69.58 5.07 -48.62
C GLU A 164 -71.10 5.31 -48.67
N ARG A 165 -71.67 5.59 -47.49
CA ARG A 165 -73.06 5.29 -47.15
C ARG A 165 -74.04 6.42 -47.50
N ASN A 166 -75.32 6.03 -47.54
CA ASN A 166 -76.54 6.85 -47.46
C ASN A 166 -77.14 7.36 -48.78
N LEU A 167 -78.15 6.66 -49.29
CA LEU A 167 -79.34 7.34 -49.82
C LEU A 167 -80.57 6.95 -48.99
N LYS A 168 -81.34 7.97 -48.64
CA LYS A 168 -82.61 7.89 -47.90
C LYS A 168 -83.71 7.55 -48.90
N VAL A 169 -84.50 6.51 -48.66
CA VAL A 169 -85.62 6.15 -49.55
C VAL A 169 -86.71 7.21 -49.42
N GLU A 170 -86.82 8.07 -50.42
CA GLU A 170 -87.90 9.04 -50.54
C GLU A 170 -89.11 8.36 -51.18
N THR A 171 -90.12 8.07 -50.36
CA THR A 171 -91.36 7.40 -50.78
C THR A 171 -92.26 8.36 -51.55
N HIS A 172 -91.92 8.62 -52.82
CA HIS A 172 -92.80 9.32 -53.74
C HIS A 172 -93.99 8.44 -54.16
N THR A 173 -94.97 8.35 -53.26
CA THR A 173 -96.34 7.89 -53.56
C THR A 173 -97.03 8.90 -54.48
N LYS A 174 -96.59 8.98 -55.74
CA LYS A 174 -97.19 9.83 -56.76
C LYS A 174 -98.47 9.15 -57.27
N GLY A 175 -99.53 9.27 -56.48
CA GLY A 175 -100.84 8.72 -56.80
C GLY A 175 -101.32 9.14 -58.18
N ARG A 176 -101.76 8.17 -58.98
CA ARG A 176 -102.41 8.40 -60.26
C ARG A 176 -103.79 7.76 -60.25
N ASN A 177 -104.77 8.54 -59.83
CA ASN A 177 -106.18 8.15 -59.96
C ASN A 177 -106.47 7.89 -61.45
N ALA A 178 -106.83 6.66 -61.79
CA ALA A 178 -107.21 6.23 -63.14
C ALA A 178 -108.39 5.22 -63.08
N PHE A 179 -109.31 5.45 -62.14
CA PHE A 179 -110.62 4.79 -62.16
C PHE A 179 -111.44 5.37 -63.33
N THR A 180 -112.30 4.55 -63.93
CA THR A 180 -113.18 4.90 -65.07
C THR A 180 -112.48 5.48 -66.31
N ASP A 181 -111.59 4.70 -66.93
CA ASP A 181 -111.24 4.87 -68.34
C ASP A 181 -111.35 3.49 -69.02
N THR A 182 -112.35 3.30 -69.89
CA THR A 182 -112.68 1.99 -70.48
C THR A 182 -111.66 1.64 -71.55
N ARG A 183 -110.50 1.13 -71.11
CA ARG A 183 -109.41 0.68 -71.97
C ARG A 183 -109.85 -0.50 -72.82
N VAL A 184 -110.25 -0.21 -74.05
CA VAL A 184 -110.37 -1.23 -75.11
C VAL A 184 -108.97 -1.78 -75.38
N PHE A 185 -108.70 -2.98 -74.86
CA PHE A 185 -107.42 -3.66 -75.03
C PHE A 185 -107.23 -4.10 -76.49
N ASN A 186 -106.51 -3.28 -77.25
CA ASN A 186 -106.12 -3.61 -78.62
C ASN A 186 -105.09 -4.76 -78.61
N GLU A 187 -105.26 -5.73 -79.50
CA GLU A 187 -104.37 -6.88 -79.69
C GLU A 187 -102.90 -6.47 -79.84
N GLU A 188 -102.63 -5.39 -80.58
CA GLU A 188 -101.28 -4.87 -80.78
C GLU A 188 -100.65 -4.33 -79.48
N GLY A 189 -101.47 -3.87 -78.53
CA GLY A 189 -101.01 -3.52 -77.19
C GLY A 189 -100.64 -4.74 -76.35
N ILE A 190 -101.29 -5.89 -76.56
CA ILE A 190 -100.94 -7.16 -75.90
C ILE A 190 -99.61 -7.66 -76.47
N ARG A 191 -99.50 -7.68 -77.81
CA ARG A 191 -98.29 -8.05 -78.57
C ARG A 191 -97.09 -7.21 -78.13
N SER A 192 -97.20 -5.88 -78.16
CA SER A 192 -96.12 -4.97 -77.75
C SER A 192 -95.70 -5.15 -76.28
N MET A 193 -96.65 -5.40 -75.37
CA MET A 193 -96.34 -5.70 -73.96
C MET A 193 -95.59 -7.04 -73.81
N SER A 194 -96.03 -8.08 -74.52
CA SER A 194 -95.38 -9.40 -74.54
C SER A 194 -93.97 -9.33 -75.12
N ASP A 195 -93.78 -8.65 -76.25
CA ASP A 195 -92.48 -8.49 -76.91
C ASP A 195 -91.52 -7.66 -76.05
N LYS A 196 -92.00 -6.60 -75.39
CA LYS A 196 -91.17 -5.83 -74.44
C LYS A 196 -90.78 -6.68 -73.23
N LEU A 197 -91.70 -7.45 -72.65
CA LEU A 197 -91.39 -8.35 -71.52
C LEU A 197 -90.34 -9.39 -71.93
N LEU A 198 -90.49 -10.01 -73.10
CA LEU A 198 -89.57 -11.04 -73.61
C LEU A 198 -88.18 -10.47 -73.91
N LEU A 199 -88.08 -9.25 -74.44
CA LEU A 199 -86.82 -8.53 -74.61
C LEU A 199 -86.15 -8.25 -73.25
N VAL A 200 -86.89 -7.67 -72.32
CA VAL A 200 -86.39 -7.25 -71.00
C VAL A 200 -85.97 -8.46 -70.14
N VAL A 201 -86.65 -9.60 -70.25
CA VAL A 201 -86.24 -10.87 -69.62
C VAL A 201 -84.98 -11.46 -70.29
N ARG A 202 -84.82 -11.34 -71.62
CA ARG A 202 -83.59 -11.78 -72.30
C ARG A 202 -82.38 -10.94 -71.91
N ASP A 203 -82.55 -9.63 -71.85
CA ASP A 203 -81.54 -8.68 -71.35
C ASP A 203 -81.13 -9.01 -69.91
N PHE A 204 -82.10 -9.27 -69.03
CA PHE A 204 -81.86 -9.70 -67.63
C PHE A 204 -80.97 -10.95 -67.57
N ILE A 205 -81.33 -12.01 -68.32
CA ILE A 205 -80.57 -13.27 -68.32
C ILE A 205 -79.15 -13.06 -68.86
N SER A 206 -79.00 -12.27 -69.93
CA SER A 206 -77.68 -11.98 -70.52
C SER A 206 -76.78 -11.24 -69.53
N MET A 207 -77.29 -10.16 -68.91
CA MET A 207 -76.54 -9.37 -67.95
C MET A 207 -76.28 -10.15 -66.64
N GLN A 208 -77.21 -11.00 -66.20
CA GLN A 208 -76.99 -11.90 -65.06
C GLN A 208 -75.82 -12.86 -65.32
N SER A 209 -75.71 -13.40 -66.54
CA SER A 209 -74.58 -14.26 -66.95
C SER A 209 -73.26 -13.47 -66.96
N GLU A 210 -73.24 -12.27 -67.54
CA GLU A 210 -72.04 -11.42 -67.62
C GLU A 210 -71.55 -11.00 -66.22
N VAL A 211 -72.45 -10.55 -65.34
CA VAL A 211 -72.12 -10.19 -63.94
C VAL A 211 -71.59 -11.40 -63.17
N MET A 212 -72.16 -12.59 -63.38
CA MET A 212 -71.67 -13.82 -62.77
C MET A 212 -70.28 -14.21 -63.28
N GLU A 213 -70.02 -14.09 -64.58
CA GLU A 213 -68.69 -14.35 -65.17
C GLU A 213 -67.64 -13.34 -64.69
N VAL A 214 -67.98 -12.05 -64.63
CA VAL A 214 -67.10 -10.99 -64.10
C VAL A 214 -66.79 -11.27 -62.64
N GLY A 215 -67.80 -11.50 -61.80
CA GLY A 215 -67.62 -11.83 -60.38
C GLY A 215 -66.79 -13.11 -60.17
N GLN A 216 -66.98 -14.14 -61.01
CA GLN A 216 -66.18 -15.37 -60.96
C GLN A 216 -64.72 -15.12 -61.38
N ARG A 217 -64.49 -14.29 -62.41
CA ARG A 217 -63.16 -13.92 -62.90
C ARG A 217 -62.38 -13.10 -61.87
N ASP A 218 -63.05 -12.14 -61.23
CA ASP A 218 -62.47 -11.28 -60.19
C ASP A 218 -62.22 -12.04 -58.89
N MET A 219 -63.14 -12.93 -58.49
CA MET A 219 -62.92 -13.84 -57.37
C MET A 219 -61.75 -14.79 -57.63
N LYS A 220 -61.62 -15.35 -58.85
CA LYS A 220 -60.47 -16.17 -59.24
C LYS A 220 -59.15 -15.39 -59.22
N SER A 221 -59.16 -14.15 -59.73
CA SER A 221 -58.01 -13.23 -59.67
C SER A 221 -57.59 -12.94 -58.22
N THR A 222 -58.57 -12.65 -57.36
CA THR A 222 -58.35 -12.40 -55.93
C THR A 222 -57.78 -13.63 -55.22
N ILE A 223 -58.30 -14.82 -55.49
CA ILE A 223 -57.78 -16.08 -54.96
C ILE A 223 -56.34 -16.33 -55.41
N MET A 224 -56.02 -16.12 -56.70
CA MET A 224 -54.65 -16.28 -57.21
C MET A 224 -53.67 -15.27 -56.58
N ASN A 225 -54.11 -14.02 -56.36
CA ASN A 225 -53.30 -13.01 -55.68
C ASN A 225 -53.05 -13.36 -54.21
N LEU A 226 -54.08 -13.82 -53.48
CA LEU A 226 -53.94 -14.27 -52.09
C LEU A 226 -53.06 -15.52 -51.97
N GLN A 227 -53.19 -16.49 -52.89
CA GLN A 227 -52.31 -17.67 -52.94
C GLN A 227 -50.85 -17.27 -53.17
N LYS A 228 -50.59 -16.31 -54.07
CA LYS A 228 -49.25 -15.77 -54.30
C LYS A 228 -48.70 -15.03 -53.08
N GLU A 229 -49.52 -14.22 -52.40
CA GLU A 229 -49.10 -13.52 -51.19
C GLU A 229 -48.78 -14.51 -50.06
N VAL A 230 -49.63 -15.51 -49.80
CA VAL A 230 -49.36 -16.56 -48.81
C VAL A 230 -48.05 -17.27 -49.09
N HIS A 231 -47.79 -17.67 -50.34
CA HIS A 231 -46.54 -18.34 -50.71
C HIS A 231 -45.29 -17.45 -50.52
N GLU A 232 -45.37 -16.16 -50.87
CA GLU A 232 -44.30 -15.19 -50.59
C GLU A 232 -44.10 -14.99 -49.07
N LYS A 233 -45.18 -14.98 -48.28
CA LYS A 233 -45.10 -14.90 -46.80
C LYS A 233 -44.50 -16.16 -46.19
N ASP A 234 -44.78 -17.35 -46.73
CA ASP A 234 -44.14 -18.61 -46.32
C ASP A 234 -42.62 -18.56 -46.60
N ILE A 235 -42.20 -18.12 -47.78
CA ILE A 235 -40.78 -17.94 -48.15
C ILE A 235 -40.10 -16.89 -47.24
N GLN A 236 -40.77 -15.77 -46.95
CA GLN A 236 -40.26 -14.74 -46.04
C GLN A 236 -40.11 -15.28 -44.61
N ARG A 237 -41.10 -16.04 -44.10
CA ARG A 237 -41.02 -16.74 -42.81
C ARG A 237 -39.83 -17.69 -42.77
N GLU A 238 -39.69 -18.56 -43.77
CA GLU A 238 -38.60 -19.55 -43.82
C GLU A 238 -37.21 -18.90 -43.85
N ARG A 239 -37.06 -17.78 -44.57
CA ARG A 239 -35.82 -16.99 -44.56
C ARG A 239 -35.52 -16.42 -43.16
N VAL A 240 -36.52 -15.85 -42.49
CA VAL A 240 -36.36 -15.33 -41.12
C VAL A 240 -36.07 -16.45 -40.12
N CYS A 241 -36.73 -17.61 -40.23
CA CYS A 241 -36.45 -18.78 -39.39
C CYS A 241 -35.03 -19.32 -39.61
N MET A 242 -34.55 -19.39 -40.85
CA MET A 242 -33.18 -19.80 -41.16
C MET A 242 -32.15 -18.83 -40.56
N GLU A 243 -32.38 -17.53 -40.71
CA GLU A 243 -31.51 -16.49 -40.16
C GLU A 243 -31.45 -16.54 -38.63
N LEU A 244 -32.60 -16.63 -37.95
CA LEU A 244 -32.66 -16.80 -36.48
C LEU A 244 -31.96 -18.08 -36.02
N VAL A 245 -32.11 -19.20 -36.74
CA VAL A 245 -31.41 -20.46 -36.44
C VAL A 245 -29.89 -20.34 -36.62
N ASN A 246 -29.42 -19.55 -37.59
CA ASN A 246 -27.99 -19.28 -37.76
C ASN A 246 -27.45 -18.39 -36.64
N GLN A 247 -28.15 -17.32 -36.28
CA GLN A 247 -27.78 -16.44 -35.16
C GLN A 247 -27.77 -17.19 -33.82
N ILE A 248 -28.71 -18.11 -33.59
CA ILE A 248 -28.71 -18.99 -32.39
C ILE A 248 -27.48 -19.89 -32.38
N LYS A 249 -27.12 -20.53 -33.50
CA LYS A 249 -25.91 -21.37 -33.61
C LYS A 249 -24.63 -20.57 -33.41
N GLU A 250 -24.56 -19.35 -33.92
CA GLU A 250 -23.42 -18.45 -33.72
C GLU A 250 -23.31 -18.05 -32.24
N ALA A 251 -24.40 -17.61 -31.62
CA ALA A 251 -24.46 -17.29 -30.20
C ALA A 251 -24.09 -18.49 -29.30
N GLU A 252 -24.56 -19.70 -29.64
CA GLU A 252 -24.16 -20.94 -28.98
C GLU A 252 -22.65 -21.21 -29.10
N ASN A 253 -22.07 -21.02 -30.29
CA ASN A 253 -20.65 -21.27 -30.53
C ASN A 253 -19.77 -20.23 -29.82
N ASN A 254 -20.18 -18.97 -29.82
CA ASN A 254 -19.53 -17.90 -29.06
C ASN A 254 -19.60 -18.18 -27.55
N ALA A 255 -20.75 -18.62 -27.03
CA ALA A 255 -20.90 -19.04 -25.64
C ALA A 255 -20.02 -20.27 -25.27
N LYS A 256 -19.87 -21.24 -26.18
CA LYS A 256 -18.95 -22.37 -26.02
C LYS A 256 -17.48 -21.92 -26.00
N SER A 257 -17.10 -20.94 -26.82
CA SER A 257 -15.77 -20.31 -26.78
C SER A 257 -15.53 -19.62 -25.44
N TYR A 258 -16.42 -18.71 -25.01
CA TYR A 258 -16.27 -18.00 -23.74
C TYR A 258 -16.23 -18.94 -22.52
N LEU A 259 -16.92 -20.09 -22.58
CA LEU A 259 -16.82 -21.13 -21.56
C LEU A 259 -15.43 -21.80 -21.54
N HIS A 260 -14.83 -22.07 -22.71
CA HIS A 260 -13.46 -22.56 -22.81
C HIS A 260 -12.44 -21.51 -22.33
N ASP A 261 -12.60 -20.25 -22.74
CA ASP A 261 -11.72 -19.14 -22.33
C ASP A 261 -11.75 -18.94 -20.82
N LEU A 262 -12.95 -18.98 -20.21
CA LEU A 262 -13.15 -18.93 -18.77
C LEU A 262 -12.52 -20.13 -18.04
N GLN A 263 -12.62 -21.35 -18.61
CA GLN A 263 -11.97 -22.53 -18.04
C GLN A 263 -10.44 -22.42 -18.10
N GLN A 264 -9.88 -21.92 -19.21
CA GLN A 264 -8.44 -21.69 -19.38
C GLN A 264 -7.93 -20.61 -18.42
N ALA A 265 -8.60 -19.46 -18.34
CA ALA A 265 -8.27 -18.41 -17.37
C ALA A 265 -8.36 -18.92 -15.92
N LYS A 266 -9.35 -19.77 -15.60
CA LYS A 266 -9.48 -20.41 -14.29
C LYS A 266 -8.38 -21.45 -14.01
N VAL A 267 -7.78 -22.08 -15.04
CA VAL A 267 -6.56 -22.91 -14.88
C VAL A 267 -5.37 -22.01 -14.57
N GLN A 268 -5.11 -21.02 -15.41
CA GLN A 268 -4.00 -20.05 -15.25
C GLN A 268 -4.03 -19.39 -13.87
N LEU A 269 -5.20 -18.95 -13.39
CA LEU A 269 -5.36 -18.37 -12.05
C LEU A 269 -4.94 -19.33 -10.92
N ARG A 270 -5.20 -20.63 -11.05
CA ARG A 270 -4.74 -21.63 -10.04
C ARG A 270 -3.24 -21.84 -10.10
N ASP A 271 -2.64 -21.74 -11.28
CA ASP A 271 -1.19 -21.89 -11.45
C ASP A 271 -0.43 -20.65 -10.97
N SER A 272 -0.96 -19.45 -11.21
CA SER A 272 -0.46 -18.21 -10.59
C SER A 272 -0.67 -18.19 -9.06
N GLN A 273 -1.79 -18.73 -8.54
CA GLN A 273 -1.97 -18.88 -7.09
C GLN A 273 -0.89 -19.79 -6.49
N ARG A 274 -0.62 -20.96 -7.10
CA ARG A 274 0.46 -21.87 -6.67
C ARG A 274 1.84 -21.19 -6.68
N GLN A 275 2.11 -20.32 -7.66
CA GLN A 275 3.34 -19.52 -7.71
C GLN A 275 3.41 -18.47 -6.60
N LEU A 276 2.29 -17.82 -6.26
CA LEU A 276 2.20 -16.89 -5.13
C LEU A 276 2.37 -17.62 -3.79
N ASP A 277 1.77 -18.80 -3.63
CA ASP A 277 1.92 -19.65 -2.44
C ASP A 277 3.38 -20.08 -2.26
N ALA A 278 4.03 -20.53 -3.35
CA ALA A 278 5.45 -20.90 -3.35
C ALA A 278 6.38 -19.72 -3.01
N MET A 279 6.20 -18.55 -3.66
CA MET A 279 6.98 -17.35 -3.32
C MET A 279 6.70 -16.84 -1.91
N ALA A 280 5.50 -17.07 -1.36
CA ALA A 280 5.19 -16.74 0.03
C ALA A 280 5.90 -17.68 1.02
N ASP A 281 6.15 -18.95 0.66
CA ASP A 281 6.98 -19.87 1.43
C ASP A 281 8.49 -19.56 1.27
N GLU A 282 8.97 -19.27 0.06
CA GLU A 282 10.34 -18.78 -0.17
C GLU A 282 10.63 -17.50 0.63
N ARG A 283 9.68 -16.55 0.67
CA ARG A 283 9.82 -15.35 1.52
C ARG A 283 9.94 -15.71 3.00
N LYS A 284 9.19 -16.68 3.53
CA LYS A 284 9.30 -17.10 4.95
C LYS A 284 10.69 -17.65 5.25
N VAL A 285 11.27 -18.42 4.33
CA VAL A 285 12.66 -18.92 4.44
C VAL A 285 13.65 -17.77 4.45
N LEU A 286 13.57 -16.86 3.47
CA LEU A 286 14.45 -15.67 3.40
C LEU A 286 14.30 -14.74 4.62
N GLU A 287 13.10 -14.62 5.18
CA GLU A 287 12.82 -13.81 6.38
C GLU A 287 13.36 -14.47 7.66
N GLN A 288 13.40 -15.81 7.72
CA GLN A 288 14.13 -16.54 8.75
C GLN A 288 15.66 -16.40 8.57
N GLU A 289 16.20 -16.61 7.36
CA GLU A 289 17.63 -16.44 7.06
C GLU A 289 18.12 -15.02 7.38
N MET A 290 17.34 -13.99 7.02
CA MET A 290 17.70 -12.61 7.35
C MET A 290 17.73 -12.37 8.87
N LYS A 291 16.82 -13.00 9.63
CA LYS A 291 16.85 -12.94 11.09
C LYS A 291 18.06 -13.68 11.66
N GLU A 292 18.39 -14.86 11.17
CA GLU A 292 19.58 -15.62 11.59
C GLU A 292 20.88 -14.84 11.27
N LEU A 293 20.94 -14.14 10.14
CA LEU A 293 22.02 -13.21 9.80
C LEU A 293 22.04 -11.97 10.71
N GLN A 294 20.89 -11.45 11.12
CA GLN A 294 20.80 -10.34 12.08
C GLN A 294 21.29 -10.76 13.48
N ASP A 295 20.91 -11.96 13.94
CA ASP A 295 21.39 -12.54 15.19
C ASP A 295 22.90 -12.85 15.11
N GLN A 296 23.42 -13.29 13.96
CA GLN A 296 24.88 -13.41 13.74
C GLN A 296 25.58 -12.05 13.76
N GLN A 297 24.97 -11.01 13.19
CA GLN A 297 25.54 -9.66 13.17
C GLN A 297 25.63 -9.05 14.58
N THR A 298 24.64 -9.26 15.46
CA THR A 298 24.71 -8.78 16.85
C THR A 298 25.79 -9.54 17.65
N ASN A 299 25.88 -10.86 17.50
CA ASN A 299 26.97 -11.65 18.08
C ASN A 299 28.35 -11.20 17.57
N SER A 300 28.45 -10.80 16.31
CA SER A 300 29.67 -10.25 15.70
C SER A 300 30.03 -8.89 16.29
N THR A 301 29.08 -7.98 16.49
CA THR A 301 29.34 -6.67 17.14
C THR A 301 29.74 -6.81 18.60
N ASP A 302 29.12 -7.74 19.34
CA ASP A 302 29.48 -8.02 20.74
C ASP A 302 30.91 -8.59 20.84
N LEU A 303 31.27 -9.50 19.93
CA LEU A 303 32.62 -10.05 19.83
C LEU A 303 33.64 -8.97 19.43
N GLN A 304 33.31 -8.08 18.49
CA GLN A 304 34.17 -6.96 18.12
C GLN A 304 34.34 -5.95 19.27
N GLN A 305 33.28 -5.63 20.01
CA GLN A 305 33.38 -4.78 21.21
C GLN A 305 34.28 -5.43 22.27
N LYS A 306 34.18 -6.76 22.45
CA LYS A 306 35.07 -7.51 23.34
C LYS A 306 36.52 -7.49 22.85
N VAL A 307 36.77 -7.68 21.55
CA VAL A 307 38.11 -7.55 20.94
C VAL A 307 38.68 -6.15 21.19
N ASN A 308 37.91 -5.09 20.94
CA ASN A 308 38.33 -3.72 21.21
C ASN A 308 38.73 -3.54 22.70
N SER A 309 37.88 -3.98 23.64
CA SER A 309 38.16 -3.86 25.07
C SER A 309 39.42 -4.63 25.52
N LEU A 310 39.73 -5.75 24.86
CA LEU A 310 40.96 -6.52 25.09
C LEU A 310 42.17 -5.84 24.44
N THR A 311 42.00 -5.18 23.29
CA THR A 311 43.04 -4.36 22.64
C THR A 311 43.38 -3.13 23.49
N ASP A 312 42.39 -2.43 24.04
CA ASP A 312 42.58 -1.29 24.94
C ASP A 312 43.29 -1.72 26.23
N ALA A 313 42.88 -2.84 26.83
CA ALA A 313 43.53 -3.41 28.00
C ALA A 313 44.97 -3.88 27.71
N LEU A 314 45.23 -4.44 26.53
CA LEU A 314 46.57 -4.82 26.08
C LEU A 314 47.44 -3.58 25.87
N ALA A 315 46.93 -2.52 25.22
CA ALA A 315 47.65 -1.27 25.04
C ALA A 315 48.01 -0.62 26.39
N SER A 316 47.08 -0.62 27.35
CA SER A 316 47.35 -0.18 28.73
C SER A 316 48.43 -1.03 29.41
N LYS A 317 48.49 -2.34 29.16
CA LYS A 317 49.55 -3.21 29.71
C LYS A 317 50.89 -3.06 28.99
N VAL A 318 50.91 -2.76 27.70
CA VAL A 318 52.14 -2.35 26.99
C VAL A 318 52.68 -1.06 27.61
N GLN A 319 51.83 -0.04 27.83
CA GLN A 319 52.24 1.22 28.46
C GLN A 319 52.74 1.02 29.92
N GLU A 320 52.12 0.13 30.69
CA GLU A 320 52.61 -0.27 32.03
C GLU A 320 53.97 -0.96 31.96
N THR A 321 54.20 -1.79 30.93
CA THR A 321 55.48 -2.48 30.71
C THR A 321 56.57 -1.52 30.25
N GLU A 322 56.24 -0.55 29.40
CA GLU A 322 57.15 0.54 28.97
C GLU A 322 57.61 1.37 30.17
N ALA A 323 56.69 1.73 31.07
CA ALA A 323 56.99 2.47 32.30
C ALA A 323 57.83 1.66 33.30
N LEU A 324 57.60 0.34 33.41
CA LEU A 324 58.44 -0.56 34.20
C LEU A 324 59.83 -0.76 33.58
N MET A 325 59.95 -0.74 32.25
CA MET A 325 61.22 -0.79 31.54
C MET A 325 62.04 0.47 31.79
N GLN A 326 61.44 1.66 31.65
CA GLN A 326 62.11 2.91 32.00
C GLN A 326 62.55 2.95 33.47
N ALA A 327 61.71 2.49 34.41
CA ALA A 327 62.08 2.41 35.82
C ALA A 327 63.24 1.42 36.09
N LEU A 328 63.34 0.34 35.32
CA LEU A 328 64.44 -0.62 35.39
C LEU A 328 65.74 -0.04 34.79
N ASP A 329 65.67 0.67 33.66
CA ASP A 329 66.80 1.38 33.07
C ASP A 329 67.33 2.47 34.03
N GLU A 330 66.43 3.16 34.73
CA GLU A 330 66.77 4.12 35.79
C GLU A 330 67.45 3.41 36.98
N GLU A 331 66.93 2.27 37.47
CA GLU A 331 67.56 1.48 38.53
C GLU A 331 68.93 0.89 38.11
N GLU A 332 69.10 0.42 36.88
CA GLU A 332 70.40 -0.02 36.35
C GLU A 332 71.40 1.15 36.34
N SER A 333 70.95 2.36 35.98
CA SER A 333 71.80 3.56 36.03
C SER A 333 72.21 3.96 37.46
N GLU A 334 71.36 3.76 38.47
CA GLU A 334 71.72 3.93 39.88
C GLU A 334 72.67 2.82 40.35
N MET A 335 72.47 1.58 39.92
CA MET A 335 73.32 0.45 40.24
C MET A 335 74.73 0.60 39.64
N GLU A 336 74.85 1.11 38.42
CA GLU A 336 76.13 1.42 37.78
C GLU A 336 76.86 2.56 38.52
N GLN A 337 76.14 3.60 38.96
CA GLN A 337 76.69 4.67 39.81
C GLN A 337 77.16 4.16 41.17
N LEU A 338 76.39 3.28 41.82
CA LEU A 338 76.79 2.62 43.07
C LEU A 338 78.00 1.73 42.86
N THR A 339 78.08 1.00 41.74
CA THR A 339 79.25 0.17 41.39
C THR A 339 80.50 1.01 41.22
N LYS A 340 80.43 2.12 40.46
CA LYS A 340 81.54 3.09 40.32
C LYS A 340 81.96 3.72 41.65
N LYS A 341 81.00 3.91 42.58
CA LYS A 341 81.28 4.41 43.94
C LYS A 341 81.94 3.34 44.82
N ILE A 342 81.56 2.06 44.68
CA ILE A 342 82.23 0.93 45.35
C ILE A 342 83.66 0.81 44.82
N GLU A 343 83.87 0.84 43.50
CA GLU A 343 85.21 0.84 42.89
C GLU A 343 86.07 2.01 43.41
N GLY A 344 85.51 3.21 43.55
CA GLY A 344 86.19 4.36 44.17
C GLY A 344 86.62 4.08 45.62
N LEU A 345 85.72 3.53 46.44
CA LEU A 345 86.01 3.17 47.83
C LEU A 345 87.01 2.01 47.95
N GLU A 346 86.99 1.03 47.04
CA GLU A 346 87.99 -0.04 46.98
C GLU A 346 89.37 0.50 46.63
N ASN A 347 89.47 1.45 45.69
CA ASN A 347 90.72 2.12 45.37
C ASN A 347 91.24 2.96 46.55
N GLU A 348 90.38 3.69 47.26
CA GLU A 348 90.73 4.38 48.50
C GLU A 348 91.21 3.40 49.59
N LEU A 349 90.52 2.28 49.77
CA LEU A 349 90.88 1.23 50.75
C LEU A 349 92.23 0.59 50.39
N GLN A 350 92.47 0.24 49.13
CA GLN A 350 93.77 -0.26 48.66
C GLN A 350 94.89 0.75 48.91
N GLN A 351 94.64 2.05 48.70
CA GLN A 351 95.62 3.09 49.01
C GLN A 351 95.86 3.21 50.51
N LYS A 352 94.81 3.22 51.33
CA LYS A 352 94.93 3.24 52.80
C LYS A 352 95.64 2.01 53.36
N ASN A 353 95.50 0.85 52.72
CA ASN A 353 96.24 -0.35 53.10
C ASN A 353 97.75 -0.23 52.78
N LYS A 354 98.12 0.38 51.64
CA LYS A 354 99.52 0.71 51.32
C LYS A 354 100.08 1.77 52.27
N ASP A 355 99.30 2.79 52.62
CA ASP A 355 99.67 3.80 53.62
C ASP A 355 99.94 3.12 54.98
N LEU A 356 99.06 2.20 55.40
CA LEU A 356 99.17 1.44 56.64
C LEU A 356 100.38 0.49 56.64
N GLU A 357 100.63 -0.23 55.55
CA GLU A 357 101.83 -1.09 55.41
C GLU A 357 103.12 -0.27 55.54
N ASN A 358 103.19 0.91 54.91
CA ASN A 358 104.33 1.83 55.07
C ASN A 358 104.48 2.31 56.53
N ILE A 359 103.38 2.61 57.22
CA ILE A 359 103.38 2.95 58.64
C ILE A 359 103.84 1.76 59.49
N GLU A 360 103.40 0.53 59.20
CA GLU A 360 103.83 -0.69 59.90
C GLU A 360 105.32 -0.97 59.69
N VAL A 361 105.84 -0.81 58.48
CA VAL A 361 107.28 -0.89 58.19
C VAL A 361 108.05 0.20 58.95
N SER A 362 107.50 1.41 59.09
CA SER A 362 108.10 2.46 59.92
C SER A 362 108.08 2.11 61.42
N ARG A 363 106.98 1.53 61.90
CA ARG A 363 106.78 1.04 63.27
C ARG A 363 107.73 -0.11 63.61
N ALA A 364 107.92 -1.05 62.69
CA ALA A 364 108.88 -2.15 62.81
C ALA A 364 110.33 -1.62 62.85
N LYS A 365 110.67 -0.62 62.02
CA LYS A 365 111.97 0.09 62.09
C LYS A 365 112.16 0.79 63.43
N ALA A 366 111.13 1.44 63.98
CA ALA A 366 111.17 2.09 65.29
C ALA A 366 111.30 1.08 66.45
N LEU A 367 110.52 -0.01 66.43
CA LEU A 367 110.61 -1.11 67.40
C LEU A 367 111.99 -1.80 67.35
N LYS A 368 112.57 -1.98 66.16
CA LYS A 368 113.94 -2.51 66.03
C LYS A 368 114.98 -1.56 66.63
N LYS A 369 114.85 -0.24 66.43
CA LYS A 369 115.71 0.75 67.12
C LYS A 369 115.54 0.65 68.64
N LEU A 370 114.30 0.62 69.14
CA LEU A 370 114.01 0.51 70.57
C LEU A 370 114.57 -0.78 71.18
N SER A 371 114.43 -1.91 70.49
CA SER A 371 115.01 -3.21 70.91
C SER A 371 116.54 -3.16 71.00
N ILE A 372 117.22 -2.48 70.07
CA ILE A 372 118.68 -2.24 70.16
C ILE A 372 119.01 -1.34 71.36
N THR A 373 118.20 -0.31 71.63
CA THR A 373 118.39 0.56 72.81
C THR A 373 118.17 -0.20 74.13
N VAL A 374 117.17 -1.08 74.22
CA VAL A 374 116.94 -1.94 75.39
C VAL A 374 118.11 -2.90 75.58
N SER A 375 118.54 -3.62 74.53
CA SER A 375 119.72 -4.50 74.59
C SER A 375 120.99 -3.76 75.03
N LYS A 376 121.16 -2.48 74.67
CA LYS A 376 122.28 -1.64 75.14
C LYS A 376 122.11 -1.17 76.58
N PHE A 377 120.89 -1.10 77.09
CA PHE A 377 120.60 -0.87 78.51
C PHE A 377 120.84 -2.14 79.33
N ASP A 378 120.53 -3.33 78.80
CA ASP A 378 120.82 -4.62 79.42
C ASP A 378 122.34 -4.87 79.53
N GLU A 379 123.11 -4.54 78.47
CA GLU A 379 124.59 -4.53 78.50
C GLU A 379 125.13 -3.59 79.60
N LEU A 380 124.52 -2.40 79.75
CA LEU A 380 124.89 -1.43 80.78
C LEU A 380 124.52 -1.91 82.20
N HIS A 381 123.38 -2.59 82.35
CA HIS A 381 122.97 -3.20 83.62
C HIS A 381 123.98 -4.27 84.05
N TYR A 382 124.32 -5.19 83.15
CA TYR A 382 125.33 -6.23 83.41
C TYR A 382 126.70 -5.64 83.76
N PHE A 383 127.11 -4.56 83.09
CA PHE A 383 128.34 -3.84 83.43
C PHE A 383 128.27 -3.17 84.82
N SER A 384 127.12 -2.59 85.17
CA SER A 384 126.88 -1.99 86.49
C SER A 384 126.84 -3.03 87.62
N GLU A 385 126.28 -4.21 87.36
CA GLU A 385 126.19 -5.34 88.28
C GLU A 385 127.57 -5.99 88.50
N SER A 386 128.35 -6.13 87.43
CA SER A 386 129.77 -6.54 87.49
C SER A 386 130.60 -5.55 88.32
N LEU A 387 130.43 -4.24 88.11
CA LEU A 387 131.07 -3.20 88.93
C LEU A 387 130.66 -3.28 90.40
N LEU A 388 129.39 -3.54 90.70
CA LEU A 388 128.91 -3.68 92.07
C LEU A 388 129.57 -4.87 92.79
N SER A 389 129.65 -6.02 92.12
CA SER A 389 130.29 -7.22 92.70
C SER A 389 131.79 -7.05 92.97
N GLU A 390 132.50 -6.27 92.15
CA GLU A 390 133.91 -5.93 92.40
C GLU A 390 134.05 -4.94 93.57
N VAL A 391 133.10 -4.01 93.75
CA VAL A 391 133.05 -3.12 94.93
C VAL A 391 132.78 -3.91 96.22
N GLU A 392 131.84 -4.84 96.21
CA GLU A 392 131.55 -5.72 97.36
C GLU A 392 132.77 -6.59 97.73
N LYS A 393 133.46 -7.15 96.72
CA LYS A 393 134.72 -7.87 96.87
C LYS A 393 135.84 -7.01 97.47
N LEU A 394 135.99 -5.77 97.02
CA LEU A 394 136.96 -4.81 97.59
C LEU A 394 136.60 -4.42 99.03
N GLN A 395 135.32 -4.27 99.37
CA GLN A 395 134.86 -4.04 100.74
C GLN A 395 135.15 -5.24 101.65
N SER A 396 134.96 -6.47 101.17
CA SER A 396 135.31 -7.69 101.90
C SER A 396 136.81 -7.77 102.20
N GLN A 397 137.67 -7.43 101.24
CA GLN A 397 139.13 -7.39 101.43
C GLN A 397 139.56 -6.28 102.41
N LEU A 398 138.83 -5.16 102.44
CA LEU A 398 139.07 -4.09 103.41
C LEU A 398 138.70 -4.54 104.85
N GLN A 399 137.56 -5.22 105.03
CA GLN A 399 137.15 -5.76 106.34
C GLN A 399 138.11 -6.83 106.86
N GLU A 400 138.63 -7.70 105.99
CA GLU A 400 139.68 -8.67 106.35
C GLU A 400 140.93 -7.95 106.89
N ARG A 401 141.35 -6.87 106.22
CA ARG A 401 142.51 -6.04 106.62
C ARG A 401 142.30 -5.25 107.89
N ASP A 402 141.11 -4.70 108.14
CA ASP A 402 140.78 -4.06 109.42
C ASP A 402 140.75 -5.08 110.58
N GLY A 403 140.34 -6.33 110.31
CA GLY A 403 140.47 -7.45 111.25
C GLY A 403 141.93 -7.77 111.57
N GLU A 404 142.78 -7.88 110.54
CA GLU A 404 144.23 -8.09 110.66
C GLU A 404 144.91 -6.96 111.46
N ILE A 405 144.58 -5.69 111.16
CA ILE A 405 145.06 -4.52 111.89
C ILE A 405 144.61 -4.54 113.36
N SER A 406 143.36 -4.94 113.65
CA SER A 406 142.85 -5.04 115.02
C SER A 406 143.56 -6.14 115.82
N PHE A 407 143.80 -7.31 115.20
CA PHE A 407 144.58 -8.39 115.80
C PHE A 407 146.01 -7.94 116.13
N LEU A 408 146.70 -7.29 115.19
CA LEU A 408 148.05 -6.75 115.39
C LEU A 408 148.10 -5.70 116.52
N ARG A 409 147.09 -4.81 116.63
CA ARG A 409 146.98 -3.83 117.73
C ARG A 409 146.78 -4.49 119.09
N GLN A 410 146.02 -5.58 119.16
CA GLN A 410 145.82 -6.33 120.40
C GLN A 410 147.13 -7.01 120.85
N GLU A 411 147.87 -7.60 119.92
CA GLU A 411 149.14 -8.27 120.21
C GLU A 411 150.26 -7.30 120.64
N VAL A 412 150.38 -6.12 120.00
CA VAL A 412 151.29 -5.04 120.43
C VAL A 412 150.97 -4.59 121.86
N THR A 413 149.68 -4.51 122.20
CA THR A 413 149.22 -4.15 123.55
C THR A 413 149.62 -5.21 124.59
N ARG A 414 149.57 -6.49 124.23
CA ARG A 414 149.99 -7.60 125.10
C ARG A 414 151.49 -7.52 125.41
N CYS A 415 152.33 -7.53 124.38
CA CYS A 415 153.79 -7.52 124.52
C CYS A 415 154.33 -6.30 125.29
N THR A 416 153.65 -5.14 125.19
CA THR A 416 154.03 -3.92 125.92
C THR A 416 153.83 -4.07 127.44
N ASN A 417 152.79 -4.79 127.87
CA ASN A 417 152.52 -5.02 129.30
C ASN A 417 153.48 -6.05 129.91
N ASP A 418 153.81 -7.11 129.17
CA ASP A 418 154.75 -8.16 129.61
C ASP A 418 156.14 -7.56 129.95
N ALA A 419 156.63 -6.60 129.14
CA ALA A 419 157.88 -5.90 129.39
C ALA A 419 157.85 -4.98 130.62
N LEU A 420 156.70 -4.39 130.95
CA LEU A 420 156.51 -3.54 132.12
C LEU A 420 156.47 -4.35 133.43
N ALA A 421 155.82 -5.52 133.42
CA ALA A 421 155.80 -6.43 134.57
C ALA A 421 157.22 -6.90 134.97
N ALA A 422 158.10 -7.12 133.99
CA ALA A 422 159.47 -7.59 134.20
C ALA A 422 160.38 -6.59 134.94
N THR A 423 160.03 -5.29 135.01
CA THR A 423 160.93 -4.24 135.54
C THR A 423 160.60 -3.78 136.97
N GLN A 424 159.46 -4.16 137.56
CA GLN A 424 159.09 -3.72 138.92
C GLN A 424 159.49 -4.69 140.04
N MET A 425 159.86 -5.94 139.75
CA MET A 425 159.96 -7.02 140.74
C MET A 425 161.36 -7.23 141.39
N SER A 426 162.26 -6.23 141.40
CA SER A 426 163.64 -6.45 141.88
C SER A 426 164.32 -5.26 142.60
N LYS A 427 163.74 -4.74 143.69
CA LYS A 427 164.53 -3.95 144.67
C LYS A 427 164.13 -4.19 146.13
N LYS A 428 165.13 -4.63 146.93
CA LYS A 428 165.20 -4.72 148.42
C LYS A 428 165.18 -6.13 149.07
N ARG A 429 166.18 -6.98 148.78
CA ARG A 429 166.65 -8.01 149.74
C ARG A 429 168.14 -8.44 149.61
N SER A 430 169.05 -7.49 149.54
CA SER A 430 170.45 -7.67 149.98
C SER A 430 170.99 -6.29 150.37
N SER A 431 171.74 -6.20 151.48
CA SER A 431 172.16 -4.92 152.06
C SER A 431 173.61 -4.89 152.59
N ASP A 432 174.27 -6.04 152.70
CA ASP A 432 175.49 -6.19 153.49
C ASP A 432 176.74 -6.54 152.66
N GLU A 433 176.58 -6.88 151.38
CA GLU A 433 177.71 -7.26 150.49
C GLU A 433 178.30 -6.09 149.68
N LEU A 434 177.53 -5.00 149.48
CA LEU A 434 177.95 -3.86 148.65
C LEU A 434 178.60 -2.71 149.44
N LEU A 435 178.50 -2.71 150.77
CA LEU A 435 179.30 -1.81 151.61
C LEU A 435 180.74 -2.33 151.79
N ASP A 436 180.93 -3.66 151.80
CA ASP A 436 182.28 -4.24 151.91
C ASP A 436 183.01 -4.26 150.55
N LEU A 437 182.29 -4.24 149.42
CA LEU A 437 182.90 -3.90 148.13
C LEU A 437 183.39 -2.42 148.09
N LEU A 438 182.77 -1.52 148.87
CA LEU A 438 183.25 -0.16 149.11
C LEU A 438 184.47 -0.11 150.04
N SER A 439 184.66 -1.09 150.94
CA SER A 439 185.87 -1.19 151.78
C SER A 439 187.05 -1.80 150.99
N TRP A 440 186.77 -2.80 150.15
CA TRP A 440 187.80 -3.57 149.45
C TRP A 440 188.43 -2.82 148.26
N LEU A 441 187.64 -2.06 147.49
CA LEU A 441 188.17 -1.28 146.36
C LEU A 441 188.97 -0.03 146.79
N ASP A 442 188.71 0.53 147.98
CA ASP A 442 189.51 1.62 148.55
C ASP A 442 190.83 1.08 149.16
N SER A 443 190.80 -0.14 149.71
CA SER A 443 192.00 -0.83 150.23
C SER A 443 192.91 -1.41 149.13
N LEU A 444 192.47 -1.48 147.88
CA LEU A 444 193.31 -1.86 146.72
C LEU A 444 194.03 -0.67 146.06
N ILE A 445 194.38 0.33 146.89
CA ILE A 445 195.71 0.93 147.00
C ILE A 445 196.63 0.70 145.79
N SER A 446 196.76 1.74 144.97
CA SER A 446 197.97 2.57 144.89
C SER A 446 199.35 1.89 144.74
N ARG A 447 199.41 0.66 144.22
CA ARG A 447 200.61 -0.02 143.70
C ARG A 447 200.28 -0.52 142.30
N TYR A 448 201.13 -0.21 141.30
CA TYR A 448 200.87 -0.45 139.87
C TYR A 448 199.55 0.23 139.39
N TYR A 449 199.52 1.47 138.91
CA TYR A 449 200.46 2.08 137.96
C TYR A 449 200.79 3.57 138.20
N ARG A 450 201.00 3.99 139.46
CA ARG A 450 201.71 5.26 139.76
C ARG A 450 203.17 5.29 139.24
N GLN A 451 203.61 4.25 138.52
CA GLN A 451 204.94 4.07 137.95
C GLN A 451 204.91 3.52 136.51
N ARG A 452 203.88 3.86 135.72
CA ARG A 452 204.07 4.11 134.27
C ARG A 452 203.90 5.60 133.89
N ILE A 453 203.91 6.46 134.91
CA ILE A 453 204.46 7.82 134.82
C ILE A 453 205.90 7.72 134.28
N LEU A 454 206.38 8.76 133.57
CA LEU A 454 207.73 8.86 132.99
C LEU A 454 208.05 7.87 131.84
N GLY A 455 207.03 7.40 131.10
CA GLY A 455 207.20 6.60 129.88
C GLY A 455 207.24 7.42 128.58
N LEU A 456 206.11 8.02 128.20
CA LEU A 456 205.95 8.74 126.93
C LEU A 456 205.28 10.12 127.16
N ILE A 457 206.06 11.01 127.78
CA ILE A 457 205.83 12.46 127.82
C ILE A 457 206.67 13.28 126.81
N PRO A 458 207.71 12.75 126.09
CA PRO A 458 208.46 13.52 125.09
C PRO A 458 207.96 13.39 123.64
N GLU A 459 206.68 13.05 123.39
CA GLU A 459 206.01 13.30 122.10
C GLU A 459 205.04 14.50 122.21
N PHE A 460 205.48 15.51 122.95
CA PHE A 460 204.93 16.86 122.90
C PHE A 460 205.37 17.58 121.60
N GLU A 461 204.61 18.62 121.25
CA GLU A 461 205.04 19.72 120.37
C GLU A 461 205.47 19.42 118.93
N ASN A 462 205.24 18.21 118.40
CA ASN A 462 205.57 17.90 117.00
C ASN A 462 204.37 17.44 116.17
N LEU A 463 203.22 18.11 116.32
CA LEU A 463 202.32 18.41 115.17
C LEU A 463 201.25 19.49 115.42
N ARG A 464 201.71 20.67 115.86
CA ARG A 464 201.07 22.00 115.61
C ARG A 464 200.99 22.34 114.09
N VAL A 465 201.05 21.32 113.24
CA VAL A 465 201.18 21.29 111.78
C VAL A 465 200.19 20.27 111.17
N VAL A 466 199.56 19.37 111.96
CA VAL A 466 198.44 18.55 111.45
C VAL A 466 197.07 19.21 111.64
N THR A 467 196.95 20.18 112.56
CA THR A 467 195.94 21.26 112.47
C THR A 467 196.13 22.17 111.25
N GLN A 468 197.12 21.88 110.39
CA GLN A 468 197.36 22.50 109.09
C GLN A 468 197.24 21.48 107.93
N ASN A 469 197.06 20.18 108.23
CA ASN A 469 197.02 19.08 107.27
C ASN A 469 195.63 18.43 107.18
N SER A 470 194.86 18.36 108.28
CA SER A 470 193.46 17.90 108.24
C SER A 470 192.54 18.90 107.52
N ASP A 471 192.78 20.20 107.67
CA ASP A 471 192.12 21.24 106.86
C ASP A 471 192.56 21.17 105.39
N MET A 472 193.80 20.76 105.11
CA MET A 472 194.28 20.53 103.75
C MET A 472 193.59 19.31 103.11
N LEU A 473 193.39 18.20 103.83
CA LEU A 473 192.59 17.05 103.36
C LEU A 473 191.10 17.41 103.17
N LEU A 474 190.53 18.25 104.04
CA LEU A 474 189.18 18.79 103.85
C LEU A 474 189.09 19.74 102.64
N GLN A 475 190.17 20.47 102.33
CA GLN A 475 190.28 21.28 101.12
C GLN A 475 190.58 20.44 99.87
N GLU A 476 191.27 19.30 99.99
CA GLU A 476 191.46 18.34 98.90
C GLU A 476 190.12 17.67 98.53
N GLU A 477 189.33 17.20 99.50
CA GLU A 477 187.99 16.67 99.22
C GLU A 477 187.03 17.76 98.73
N ARG A 478 187.05 18.97 99.32
CA ARG A 478 186.25 20.09 98.78
C ARG A 478 186.68 20.53 97.39
N SER A 479 187.97 20.47 97.05
CA SER A 479 188.45 20.79 95.70
C SER A 479 188.24 19.65 94.71
N LYS A 480 188.18 18.37 95.13
CA LYS A 480 187.65 17.27 94.31
C LYS A 480 186.16 17.42 94.05
N VAL A 481 185.38 17.85 95.05
CA VAL A 481 183.97 18.22 94.86
C VAL A 481 183.85 19.44 93.93
N GLU A 482 184.74 20.43 94.03
CA GLU A 482 184.76 21.59 93.12
C GLU A 482 185.32 21.23 91.73
N GLU A 483 186.17 20.22 91.59
CA GLU A 483 186.66 19.71 90.30
C GLU A 483 185.63 18.79 89.64
N LEU A 484 184.84 18.04 90.42
CA LEU A 484 183.63 17.36 89.96
C LEU A 484 182.54 18.37 89.59
N ALA A 485 182.37 19.46 90.34
CA ALA A 485 181.45 20.56 89.98
C ALA A 485 181.95 21.34 88.76
N LYS A 486 183.26 21.51 88.56
CA LYS A 486 183.85 22.08 87.34
C LYS A 486 183.81 21.11 86.17
N LYS A 487 183.90 19.80 86.38
CA LYS A 487 183.65 18.77 85.35
C LYS A 487 182.17 18.69 85.00
N GLU A 488 181.27 18.81 85.97
CA GLU A 488 179.84 19.00 85.74
C GLU A 488 179.63 20.28 84.93
N GLN A 489 180.13 21.43 85.38
CA GLN A 489 179.94 22.72 84.71
C GLN A 489 180.61 22.77 83.32
N TYR A 490 181.72 22.07 83.11
CA TYR A 490 182.36 21.90 81.80
C TYR A 490 181.55 20.97 80.89
N LEU A 491 181.09 19.81 81.37
CA LEU A 491 180.21 18.90 80.62
C LEU A 491 178.83 19.51 80.35
N LYS A 492 178.31 20.34 81.25
CA LYS A 492 177.03 21.05 81.18
C LYS A 492 177.12 22.27 80.27
N ASN A 493 178.27 22.93 80.21
CA ASN A 493 178.54 23.95 79.19
C ASN A 493 178.78 23.31 77.83
N SER A 494 179.52 22.19 77.75
CA SER A 494 179.73 21.44 76.51
C SER A 494 178.43 20.83 75.98
N LEU A 495 177.55 20.32 76.85
CA LEU A 495 176.19 19.90 76.50
C LEU A 495 175.39 21.10 75.99
N ARG A 496 175.37 22.23 76.71
CA ARG A 496 174.64 23.44 76.30
C ARG A 496 175.17 24.01 74.96
N GLU A 497 176.46 23.88 74.69
CA GLU A 497 177.09 24.22 73.41
C GLU A 497 176.66 23.25 72.30
N LYS A 498 176.57 21.94 72.58
CA LYS A 498 176.03 20.93 71.65
C LYS A 498 174.53 21.07 71.41
N GLU A 499 173.75 21.42 72.42
CA GLU A 499 172.33 21.74 72.31
C GLU A 499 172.12 23.02 71.51
N SER A 500 172.92 24.07 71.72
CA SER A 500 172.87 25.29 70.90
C SER A 500 173.31 25.10 69.45
N GLN A 501 174.13 24.07 69.16
CA GLN A 501 174.43 23.65 67.78
C GLN A 501 173.29 22.84 67.15
N LEU A 502 172.52 22.08 67.95
CA LEU A 502 171.33 21.36 67.46
C LEU A 502 170.13 22.29 67.24
N LEU A 503 169.97 23.35 68.04
CA LEU A 503 168.94 24.39 67.86
C LEU A 503 169.24 25.36 66.68
N ILE A 504 170.00 24.91 65.67
CA ILE A 504 170.22 25.61 64.40
C ILE A 504 169.51 24.90 63.23
N LEU A 505 169.06 23.66 63.40
CA LEU A 505 168.38 22.89 62.35
C LEU A 505 166.91 22.58 62.69
N GLN A 506 166.02 23.34 62.03
CA GLN A 506 164.76 22.87 61.42
C GLN A 506 163.58 22.46 62.37
N GLY A 507 162.33 22.93 62.21
CA GLY A 507 161.77 24.00 61.37
C GLY A 507 160.59 23.58 60.46
N ALA A 508 159.46 24.29 60.58
CA ALA A 508 158.29 24.38 59.67
C ALA A 508 157.25 23.22 59.57
N GLY A 509 156.03 23.56 59.09
CA GLY A 509 154.84 22.68 58.89
C GLY A 509 153.71 22.92 59.91
N GLU A 510 152.47 23.38 59.64
CA GLU A 510 151.62 23.56 58.42
C GLU A 510 151.13 22.27 57.70
N SER A 511 149.93 22.17 57.07
CA SER A 511 148.66 22.97 57.12
C SER A 511 147.52 22.32 56.27
N ALA A 512 146.25 22.38 56.74
CA ALA A 512 144.97 22.32 55.98
C ALA A 512 144.67 21.07 55.05
N LYS A 513 143.60 20.94 54.22
CA LYS A 513 142.42 21.78 53.82
C LYS A 513 141.27 20.97 53.12
N SER A 514 140.13 21.64 52.84
CA SER A 514 139.20 21.45 51.67
C SER A 514 138.02 20.43 51.79
N THR A 515 136.85 20.51 51.11
CA THR A 515 136.15 21.52 50.23
C THR A 515 134.66 21.15 49.93
N SER A 516 133.78 22.16 49.73
CA SER A 516 132.73 22.30 48.67
C SER A 516 131.51 21.32 48.50
N GLU A 517 130.34 21.68 47.91
CA GLU A 517 129.51 22.93 47.86
C GLU A 517 128.15 22.73 47.07
N ILE A 518 127.08 23.49 47.43
CA ILE A 518 126.04 24.15 46.55
C ILE A 518 124.87 23.37 45.83
N VAL A 519 123.68 23.92 45.45
CA VAL A 519 122.68 24.90 46.05
C VAL A 519 121.42 25.18 45.13
N GLU A 520 120.28 25.65 45.71
CA GLU A 520 119.13 26.51 45.19
C GLU A 520 118.26 26.17 43.92
N VAL A 521 117.13 26.87 43.57
CA VAL A 521 115.82 27.24 44.24
C VAL A 521 114.87 28.12 43.33
N GLU A 522 113.55 28.22 43.64
CA GLU A 522 112.51 29.23 43.18
C GLU A 522 111.99 29.24 41.70
N GLN A 523 110.98 30.01 41.19
CA GLN A 523 110.05 31.16 41.54
C GLN A 523 108.81 31.10 40.55
N MET A 524 107.72 31.91 40.43
CA MET A 524 106.75 32.69 41.29
C MET A 524 105.65 33.38 40.38
N THR A 525 104.71 34.21 40.92
CA THR A 525 103.79 35.25 40.27
C THR A 525 102.38 34.79 39.74
N ASN A 526 101.31 35.60 39.46
CA ASN A 526 100.67 36.90 39.89
C ASN A 526 99.33 37.11 39.06
N THR A 527 98.31 38.00 39.22
CA THR A 527 97.66 38.89 40.26
C THR A 527 96.33 39.53 39.72
N TRP A 528 95.51 40.22 40.57
CA TRP A 528 94.45 41.24 40.29
C TRP A 528 92.94 40.82 40.21
N ALA A 529 92.00 41.77 40.46
CA ALA A 529 90.55 41.53 40.73
C ALA A 529 89.52 42.64 40.23
N PRO A 530 88.44 43.05 40.97
CA PRO A 530 86.98 42.88 40.66
C PRO A 530 86.20 44.24 40.48
N PRO A 531 84.87 44.50 40.76
CA PRO A 531 83.67 43.69 41.15
C PRO A 531 82.26 44.07 40.54
N GLY A 532 81.17 43.34 40.90
CA GLY A 532 79.78 43.86 41.07
C GLY A 532 78.68 43.51 40.00
N ASN A 533 77.35 43.62 40.24
CA ASN A 533 76.55 43.79 41.49
C ASN A 533 74.99 43.59 41.28
N VAL A 534 74.24 43.23 42.35
CA VAL A 534 72.74 43.28 42.56
C VAL A 534 71.77 42.35 41.75
N ALA A 535 70.59 42.06 42.35
CA ALA A 535 69.39 41.33 41.84
C ALA A 535 68.15 42.30 41.75
N PRO A 536 66.82 41.97 41.87
CA PRO A 536 66.06 40.69 41.92
C PRO A 536 64.64 40.65 41.22
N GLN A 537 63.89 39.54 41.38
CA GLN A 537 62.41 39.39 41.52
C GLN A 537 61.34 39.66 40.38
N VAL A 538 60.55 38.59 40.06
CA VAL A 538 59.04 38.48 40.17
C VAL A 538 58.05 38.90 39.03
N ARG A 539 57.04 38.01 38.77
CA ARG A 539 55.71 38.17 38.08
C ARG A 539 55.69 38.44 36.54
N SER A 540 54.57 38.34 35.78
CA SER A 540 53.36 37.47 35.78
C SER A 540 52.30 37.84 34.70
N LEU A 541 51.69 36.84 34.03
CA LEU A 541 50.36 36.80 33.34
C LEU A 541 50.05 37.65 32.05
N ARG A 542 49.62 36.90 30.99
CA ARG A 542 48.51 37.13 30.01
C ARG A 542 48.58 38.16 28.84
N LYS A 543 48.12 37.67 27.66
CA LYS A 543 47.54 38.35 26.47
C LYS A 543 48.54 39.16 25.58
N THR A 544 48.34 39.37 24.26
CA THR A 544 47.16 39.17 23.36
C THR A 544 47.54 38.96 21.86
N ASN A 545 46.66 38.32 21.07
CA ASN A 545 46.38 38.46 19.61
C ASN A 545 47.45 38.17 18.51
N ASN A 546 46.94 37.57 17.41
CA ASN A 546 47.16 37.74 15.94
C ASN A 546 48.47 38.36 15.37
N ASP A 547 48.95 37.99 14.16
CA ASP A 547 48.19 37.59 12.96
C ASP A 547 48.94 36.68 11.93
N GLN A 548 48.16 36.00 11.08
CA GLN A 548 48.37 35.54 9.68
C GLN A 548 49.74 35.06 9.11
N VAL A 549 49.72 33.86 8.48
CA VAL A 549 50.08 33.50 7.07
C VAL A 549 49.84 31.97 6.96
N ALA A 550 48.92 31.38 6.17
CA ALA A 550 48.45 31.55 4.78
C ALA A 550 49.22 30.70 3.74
N ILE A 551 48.60 29.58 3.30
CA ILE A 551 48.78 28.95 1.98
C ILE A 551 47.38 28.51 1.51
N ALA A 552 47.11 28.63 0.21
CA ALA A 552 45.89 28.15 -0.45
C ALA A 552 46.26 27.30 -1.68
N ILE A 553 45.29 26.56 -2.23
CA ILE A 553 45.24 26.16 -3.64
C ILE A 553 43.76 26.05 -4.04
N ASP A 554 43.50 26.37 -5.30
CA ASP A 554 42.19 26.49 -5.95
C ASP A 554 42.02 25.38 -7.01
N VAL A 555 40.78 25.15 -7.47
CA VAL A 555 40.40 24.85 -8.86
C VAL A 555 38.88 24.74 -8.96
N ASP A 556 38.29 25.51 -9.87
CA ASP A 556 36.85 25.62 -10.15
C ASP A 556 36.53 25.11 -11.58
N HIS A 557 35.28 25.34 -12.03
CA HIS A 557 34.67 25.25 -13.37
C HIS A 557 33.58 24.16 -13.52
N SER A 558 32.29 24.42 -13.82
CA SER A 558 31.48 25.55 -14.37
C SER A 558 31.09 25.44 -15.86
N SER A 559 29.79 25.20 -16.15
CA SER A 559 29.07 25.48 -17.42
C SER A 559 27.62 24.93 -17.34
N ASP A 560 26.56 25.48 -17.92
CA ASP A 560 26.14 26.89 -18.16
C ASP A 560 24.58 26.90 -18.36
N ARG A 561 24.00 28.02 -18.78
CA ARG A 561 22.57 28.43 -18.79
C ARG A 561 21.65 27.76 -19.84
N LEU A 562 20.42 28.31 -19.90
CA LEU A 562 19.26 28.17 -20.82
C LEU A 562 18.02 27.56 -20.12
N GLU A 563 16.79 28.05 -20.24
CA GLU A 563 16.25 29.26 -20.94
C GLU A 563 14.97 29.78 -20.22
N ASP A 564 14.24 30.75 -20.81
CA ASP A 564 13.13 31.52 -20.19
C ASP A 564 11.72 31.15 -20.74
N ASP A 565 10.66 31.84 -20.28
CA ASP A 565 9.25 31.80 -20.74
C ASP A 565 8.44 30.49 -20.48
N ASP A 566 7.09 30.46 -20.45
CA ASP A 566 6.04 31.50 -20.65
C ASP A 566 4.95 31.38 -19.55
N ASP A 567 4.24 32.47 -19.25
CA ASP A 567 3.32 32.60 -18.12
C ASP A 567 1.84 32.42 -18.54
N LYS A 568 1.15 31.38 -18.03
CA LYS A 568 -0.26 31.11 -18.41
C LYS A 568 -1.16 30.42 -17.37
N ALA A 569 -1.55 31.21 -16.37
CA ALA A 569 -2.92 31.24 -15.81
C ALA A 569 -3.55 29.91 -15.33
N HIS A 570 -3.20 29.49 -14.11
CA HIS A 570 -4.09 28.71 -13.24
C HIS A 570 -4.53 29.55 -12.03
N GLY A 571 -5.77 30.03 -12.09
CA GLY A 571 -6.27 31.08 -11.21
C GLY A 571 -6.93 30.58 -9.92
N PHE A 572 -6.16 30.49 -8.84
CA PHE A 572 -6.70 30.56 -7.48
C PHE A 572 -6.07 31.73 -6.72
N LYS A 573 -6.91 32.65 -6.24
CA LYS A 573 -6.47 33.82 -5.47
C LYS A 573 -6.23 33.39 -4.02
N SER A 574 -5.01 33.56 -3.51
CA SER A 574 -4.69 33.19 -2.12
C SER A 574 -5.61 33.89 -1.12
N LEU A 575 -5.97 33.14 -0.06
CA LEU A 575 -6.82 33.57 1.04
C LEU A 575 -6.28 34.81 1.76
N THR A 576 -4.97 35.06 1.67
CA THR A 576 -4.27 36.26 2.17
C THR A 576 -4.83 37.58 1.65
N THR A 577 -5.52 37.58 0.50
CA THR A 577 -6.14 38.79 -0.09
C THR A 577 -7.53 39.11 0.46
N SER A 578 -8.17 38.20 1.20
CA SER A 578 -9.49 38.43 1.81
C SER A 578 -9.37 39.11 3.18
N LYS A 579 -10.04 40.26 3.35
CA LYS A 579 -9.98 41.11 4.56
C LYS A 579 -10.62 40.51 5.84
N ILE A 580 -10.92 39.22 5.85
CA ILE A 580 -11.72 38.54 6.88
C ILE A 580 -10.86 37.70 7.87
N VAL A 581 -9.60 37.41 7.55
CA VAL A 581 -8.73 36.54 8.35
C VAL A 581 -8.00 37.29 9.49
N PRO A 582 -8.20 36.94 10.78
CA PRO A 582 -7.49 37.58 11.90
C PRO A 582 -5.97 37.38 11.87
N ARG A 583 -5.20 38.38 12.32
CA ARG A 583 -3.73 38.40 12.20
C ARG A 583 -3.00 37.20 12.82
N PHE A 584 -3.57 36.58 13.86
CA PHE A 584 -2.96 35.43 14.55
C PHE A 584 -2.97 34.12 13.75
N THR A 585 -3.83 33.95 12.75
CA THR A 585 -3.90 32.70 11.96
C THR A 585 -3.01 32.71 10.72
N ARG A 586 -2.32 33.81 10.42
CA ARG A 586 -1.50 33.96 9.21
C ARG A 586 -0.41 32.89 9.03
N PRO A 587 0.41 32.56 10.05
CA PRO A 587 1.40 31.49 9.89
C PRO A 587 0.76 30.13 9.56
N VAL A 588 -0.47 29.89 10.01
CA VAL A 588 -1.22 28.66 9.73
C VAL A 588 -1.85 28.71 8.34
N SER A 589 -2.42 29.84 7.89
CA SER A 589 -2.92 29.97 6.51
C SER A 589 -1.81 29.86 5.49
N ASP A 590 -0.66 30.49 5.75
CA ASP A 590 0.46 30.50 4.81
C ASP A 590 1.13 29.11 4.76
N MET A 591 1.16 28.38 5.88
CA MET A 591 1.58 26.98 5.92
C MET A 591 0.56 26.04 5.24
N VAL A 592 -0.75 26.34 5.27
CA VAL A 592 -1.78 25.53 4.60
C VAL A 592 -1.86 25.81 3.08
N ASP A 593 -1.83 27.08 2.65
CA ASP A 593 -1.65 27.44 1.23
C ASP A 593 -0.33 26.83 0.70
N GLY A 594 0.74 26.89 1.49
CA GLY A 594 2.03 26.25 1.18
C GLY A 594 1.96 24.73 1.11
N LEU A 595 1.25 24.06 2.03
CA LEU A 595 1.04 22.60 1.99
C LEU A 595 0.17 22.19 0.81
N TRP A 596 -0.84 22.98 0.47
CA TRP A 596 -1.72 22.72 -0.68
C TRP A 596 -0.97 22.85 -2.01
N VAL A 597 -0.24 23.96 -2.21
CA VAL A 597 0.56 24.19 -3.41
C VAL A 597 1.73 23.19 -3.53
N SER A 598 2.38 22.82 -2.43
CA SER A 598 3.44 21.80 -2.47
C SER A 598 2.90 20.37 -2.67
N CYS A 599 1.74 20.02 -2.09
CA CYS A 599 1.09 18.73 -2.30
C CYS A 599 0.59 18.59 -3.74
N ASP A 600 -0.05 19.63 -4.31
CA ASP A 600 -0.42 19.65 -5.73
C ASP A 600 0.82 19.56 -6.63
N ARG A 601 1.89 20.33 -6.36
CA ARG A 601 3.14 20.25 -7.14
C ARG A 601 3.88 18.91 -7.01
N ALA A 602 3.70 18.19 -5.89
CA ALA A 602 4.20 16.83 -5.70
C ALA A 602 3.34 15.77 -6.42
N LEU A 603 2.01 15.87 -6.31
CA LEU A 603 1.05 15.08 -7.10
C LEU A 603 1.22 15.30 -8.60
N MET A 604 1.60 16.51 -9.02
CA MET A 604 1.92 16.83 -10.42
C MET A 604 3.25 16.21 -10.88
N ARG A 605 4.23 16.03 -9.98
CA ARG A 605 5.54 15.44 -10.29
C ARG A 605 5.61 13.91 -10.20
N GLN A 606 4.70 13.24 -9.48
CA GLN A 606 4.74 11.78 -9.30
C GLN A 606 3.40 11.09 -9.64
N PRO A 607 3.31 10.36 -10.77
CA PRO A 607 2.10 9.62 -11.16
C PRO A 607 1.60 8.62 -10.11
N ALA A 608 2.51 8.01 -9.35
CA ALA A 608 2.17 7.06 -8.29
C ALA A 608 1.32 7.67 -7.16
N LEU A 609 1.61 8.92 -6.75
CA LEU A 609 0.83 9.61 -5.72
C LEU A 609 -0.58 9.95 -6.20
N ARG A 610 -0.74 10.33 -7.47
CA ARG A 610 -2.08 10.54 -8.08
C ARG A 610 -2.91 9.26 -8.02
N LEU A 611 -2.32 8.13 -8.40
CA LEU A 611 -2.99 6.83 -8.35
C LEU A 611 -3.40 6.46 -6.92
N GLY A 612 -2.52 6.70 -5.93
CA GLY A 612 -2.83 6.51 -4.52
C GLY A 612 -4.03 7.32 -4.03
N VAL A 613 -4.12 8.60 -4.41
CA VAL A 613 -5.27 9.47 -4.07
C VAL A 613 -6.56 9.00 -4.74
N ILE A 614 -6.49 8.57 -6.01
CA ILE A 614 -7.67 8.02 -6.73
C ILE A 614 -8.16 6.71 -6.08
N ILE A 615 -7.24 5.81 -5.71
CA ILE A 615 -7.58 4.57 -4.99
C ILE A 615 -8.19 4.88 -3.62
N TYR A 616 -7.62 5.84 -2.87
CA TYR A 616 -8.18 6.27 -1.59
C TYR A 616 -9.62 6.80 -1.73
N TRP A 617 -9.89 7.64 -2.73
CA TRP A 617 -11.26 8.11 -3.02
C TRP A 617 -12.20 6.98 -3.46
N ALA A 618 -11.74 6.02 -4.26
CA ALA A 618 -12.53 4.85 -4.64
C ALA A 618 -12.89 3.96 -3.44
N VAL A 619 -11.93 3.72 -2.53
CA VAL A 619 -12.18 2.99 -1.27
C VAL A 619 -13.13 3.77 -0.35
N LEU A 620 -12.97 5.08 -0.23
CA LEU A 620 -13.85 5.92 0.58
C LEU A 620 -15.29 5.95 0.03
N HIS A 621 -15.46 6.03 -1.29
CA HIS A 621 -16.78 5.91 -1.93
C HIS A 621 -17.38 4.50 -1.76
N ALA A 622 -16.58 3.44 -1.85
CA ALA A 622 -17.05 2.08 -1.59
C ALA A 622 -17.52 1.89 -0.14
N MET A 623 -16.73 2.35 0.83
CA MET A 623 -17.09 2.35 2.25
C MET A 623 -18.36 3.16 2.54
N LEU A 624 -18.51 4.32 1.90
CA LEU A 624 -19.69 5.17 2.07
C LEU A 624 -20.94 4.59 1.39
N ALA A 625 -20.79 3.92 0.24
CA ALA A 625 -21.88 3.16 -0.39
C ALA A 625 -22.33 1.96 0.47
N ILE A 626 -21.39 1.27 1.11
CA ILE A 626 -21.67 0.18 2.07
C ILE A 626 -22.39 0.68 3.33
N PHE A 627 -22.22 1.96 3.70
CA PHE A 627 -22.89 2.60 4.85
C PHE A 627 -24.24 3.26 4.52
N VAL A 628 -24.66 3.28 3.26
CA VAL A 628 -25.89 3.92 2.77
C VAL A 628 -26.91 2.88 2.25
N VAL A 629 -26.59 1.58 2.37
CA VAL A 629 -27.43 0.41 2.10
C VAL A 629 -27.80 -0.27 3.41
#